data_AF-A0A0J9ESW6-F1
#
_entry.id   AF-A0A0J9ESW6-F1
#
_cell.length_a   1.000
_cell.length_b   1.000
_cell.length_c   1.000
_cell.angle_alpha   90.00
_cell.angle_beta   90.00
_cell.angle_gamma   90.00
#
_symmetry.space_group_name_H-M   'P 1'
#
loop_
_entity.id
_entity.type
_entity.pdbx_description
1 polymer ?
#
loop_
_entity_poly.entity_id
_entity_poly.type
_entity_poly.pdbx_seq_one_letter_code
_entity_poly.pdbx_strand_id
1 'polypeptide(L)'
;MATLEEIITQIDQISKCICEIDLDDSAFSKLKDKIAWLSARTSVYHSLKGLAKHLRKSSPLPHRNGRFSKFLEVLYRSQAKSISAHVLQWEKIRGLSPEALLLIAGAYTSLDITKMGRVEFECLMNYTKPYLDARPLPEKWIFRREIQMAIAASSDLENISEFRKSRVQH
;
A
#
# COMPACT_ATOMS: atom_id res chain seq x y z
N MET A 1 8.18 -10.74 -21.18
CA MET A 1 7.81 -9.63 -20.28
C MET A 1 8.13 -8.35 -21.00
N ALA A 2 7.27 -7.34 -20.97
CA ALA A 2 7.58 -6.06 -21.61
C ALA A 2 8.76 -5.38 -20.89
N THR A 3 9.68 -4.78 -21.65
CA THR A 3 10.79 -4.00 -21.10
C THR A 3 10.33 -2.61 -20.64
N LEU A 4 11.17 -1.90 -19.88
CA LEU A 4 10.86 -0.53 -19.47
C LEU A 4 10.76 0.40 -20.70
N GLU A 5 11.67 0.20 -21.65
CA GLU A 5 11.76 0.95 -22.90
C GLU A 5 10.52 0.75 -23.78
N GLU A 6 9.99 -0.49 -23.84
CA GLU A 6 8.74 -0.79 -24.54
C GLU A 6 7.54 -0.10 -23.89
N ILE A 7 7.46 -0.07 -22.55
CA ILE A 7 6.39 0.60 -21.82
C ILE A 7 6.44 2.12 -22.06
N ILE A 8 7.63 2.73 -22.00
CA ILE A 8 7.81 4.16 -22.26
C ILE A 8 7.40 4.49 -23.70
N THR A 9 7.84 3.69 -24.68
CA THR A 9 7.50 3.88 -26.08
C THR A 9 5.99 3.84 -26.31
N GLN A 10 5.27 2.93 -25.65
CA GLN A 10 3.80 2.86 -25.74
C GLN A 10 3.13 4.10 -25.13
N ILE A 11 3.64 4.62 -24.01
CA ILE A 11 3.12 5.86 -23.40
C ILE A 11 3.35 7.05 -24.34
N ASP A 12 4.53 7.15 -24.94
CA ASP A 12 4.86 8.21 -25.90
C ASP A 12 3.98 8.15 -27.15
N GLN A 13 3.67 6.95 -27.64
CA GLN A 13 2.73 6.74 -28.74
C GLN A 13 1.32 7.24 -28.38
N ILE A 14 0.81 6.89 -27.19
CA ILE A 14 -0.48 7.39 -26.70
C ILE A 14 -0.48 8.93 -26.65
N SER A 15 0.61 9.53 -26.16
CA SER A 15 0.73 10.99 -26.07
C SER A 15 0.72 11.68 -27.43
N LYS A 16 1.22 11.04 -28.50
CA LYS A 16 1.19 11.59 -29.87
C LYS A 16 -0.19 11.47 -30.49
N CYS A 17 -0.80 10.29 -30.38
CA CYS A 17 -2.07 10.00 -31.04
C CYS A 17 -3.29 10.63 -30.36
N ILE A 18 -3.20 11.05 -29.09
CA ILE A 18 -4.34 11.63 -28.36
C ILE A 18 -4.90 12.90 -29.03
N CYS A 19 -4.07 13.65 -29.75
CA CYS A 19 -4.48 14.85 -30.49
C CYS A 19 -5.03 14.53 -31.89
N GLU A 20 -4.83 13.30 -32.37
CA GLU A 20 -5.20 12.85 -33.72
C GLU A 20 -6.56 12.13 -33.73
N ILE A 21 -7.09 11.82 -32.55
CA ILE A 21 -8.34 11.08 -32.37
C ILE A 21 -9.43 12.06 -31.95
N ASP A 22 -10.56 12.04 -32.65
CA ASP A 22 -11.77 12.74 -32.21
C ASP A 22 -12.40 11.94 -31.07
N LEU A 23 -12.23 12.44 -29.84
CA LEU A 23 -12.66 11.79 -28.62
C LEU A 23 -13.91 12.48 -28.08
N ASP A 24 -14.96 11.71 -27.81
CA ASP A 24 -16.10 12.19 -27.04
C ASP A 24 -15.76 12.29 -25.54
N ASP A 25 -16.64 12.97 -24.78
CA ASP A 25 -16.46 13.15 -23.34
C ASP A 25 -16.34 11.81 -22.58
N SER A 26 -17.01 10.76 -23.06
CA SER A 26 -16.94 9.41 -22.46
C SER A 26 -15.56 8.79 -22.64
N ALA A 27 -15.00 8.89 -23.84
CA ALA A 27 -13.68 8.39 -24.18
C ALA A 27 -12.59 9.17 -23.43
N PHE A 28 -12.71 10.49 -23.32
CA PHE A 28 -11.82 11.30 -22.50
C PHE A 28 -11.85 10.88 -21.02
N SER A 29 -13.05 10.65 -20.47
CA SER A 29 -13.20 10.20 -19.08
C SER A 29 -12.51 8.84 -18.85
N LYS A 30 -12.76 7.86 -19.72
CA LYS A 30 -12.13 6.53 -19.66
C LYS A 30 -10.60 6.59 -19.77
N LEU A 31 -10.07 7.46 -20.63
CA LEU A 31 -8.63 7.63 -20.80
C LEU A 31 -8.00 8.26 -19.55
N LYS A 32 -8.63 9.31 -18.99
CA LYS A 32 -8.22 9.91 -17.72
C LYS A 32 -8.20 8.88 -16.59
N ASP A 33 -9.24 8.06 -16.48
CA ASP A 33 -9.31 6.99 -15.47
C ASP A 33 -8.16 5.99 -15.63
N LYS A 34 -7.88 5.53 -16.86
CA LYS A 34 -6.76 4.60 -17.12
C LYS A 34 -5.41 5.21 -16.78
N ILE A 35 -5.17 6.48 -17.13
CA ILE A 35 -3.93 7.19 -16.80
C ILE A 35 -3.79 7.36 -15.29
N ALA A 36 -4.87 7.75 -14.60
CA ALA A 36 -4.90 7.88 -13.15
C ALA A 36 -4.56 6.54 -12.47
N TRP A 37 -5.13 5.42 -12.94
CA TRP A 37 -4.82 4.08 -12.45
C TRP A 37 -3.36 3.67 -12.69
N LEU A 38 -2.80 3.97 -13.88
CA LEU A 38 -1.41 3.67 -14.19
C LEU A 38 -0.44 4.47 -13.31
N SER A 39 -0.72 5.76 -13.12
CA SER A 39 0.05 6.65 -12.24
C SER A 39 0.01 6.16 -10.80
N ALA A 40 -1.18 5.89 -10.28
CA ALA A 40 -1.41 5.35 -8.94
C ALA A 40 -0.67 4.02 -8.72
N ARG A 41 -0.75 3.09 -9.69
CA ARG A 41 -0.04 1.81 -9.62
C ARG A 41 1.47 2.01 -9.55
N THR A 42 2.02 2.94 -10.34
CA THR A 42 3.45 3.24 -10.35
C THR A 42 3.91 3.82 -9.00
N SER A 43 3.13 4.76 -8.44
CA SER A 43 3.36 5.33 -7.09
C SER A 43 3.38 4.23 -6.02
N VAL A 44 2.36 3.37 -6.00
CA VAL A 44 2.26 2.25 -5.04
C VAL A 44 3.47 1.31 -5.14
N TYR A 45 3.82 0.88 -6.35
CA TYR A 45 4.95 -0.02 -6.56
C TYR A 45 6.27 0.61 -6.12
N HIS A 46 6.46 1.91 -6.38
CA HIS A 46 7.65 2.64 -5.97
C HIS A 46 7.78 2.68 -4.44
N SER A 47 6.70 3.02 -3.72
CA SER A 47 6.66 3.05 -2.25
C SER A 47 6.94 1.68 -1.63
N LEU A 48 6.26 0.62 -2.11
CA LEU A 48 6.49 -0.74 -1.64
C LEU A 48 7.92 -1.22 -1.94
N LYS A 49 8.47 -0.89 -3.11
CA LYS A 49 9.86 -1.20 -3.49
C LYS A 49 10.88 -0.52 -2.59
N GLY A 50 10.60 0.71 -2.16
CA GLY A 50 11.41 1.41 -1.16
C GLY A 50 11.61 0.55 0.08
N LEU A 51 10.53 0.19 0.76
CA LEU A 51 10.57 -0.65 1.95
C LEU A 51 11.19 -2.03 1.68
N ALA A 52 10.78 -2.71 0.60
CA ALA A 52 11.28 -4.05 0.27
C ALA A 52 12.80 -4.09 0.10
N LYS A 53 13.41 -3.01 -0.42
CA LYS A 53 14.87 -2.88 -0.53
C LYS A 53 15.55 -2.87 0.85
N HIS A 54 14.99 -2.17 1.83
CA HIS A 54 15.50 -2.15 3.21
C HIS A 54 15.36 -3.52 3.89
N LEU A 55 14.23 -4.19 3.66
CA LEU A 55 13.98 -5.53 4.21
C LEU A 55 14.97 -6.56 3.65
N ARG A 56 15.25 -6.55 2.34
CA ARG A 56 16.21 -7.48 1.71
C ARG A 56 17.65 -7.24 2.12
N LYS A 57 18.03 -5.97 2.32
CA LYS A 57 19.40 -5.60 2.70
C LYS A 57 19.66 -5.69 4.21
N SER A 58 18.69 -6.15 5.00
CA SER A 58 18.71 -6.13 6.46
C SER A 58 19.09 -4.75 7.05
N SER A 59 18.83 -3.69 6.28
CA SER A 59 19.12 -2.32 6.69
C SER A 59 18.06 -1.88 7.70
N PRO A 60 18.35 -0.92 8.60
CA PRO A 60 17.32 -0.30 9.42
C PRO A 60 16.13 0.13 8.56
N LEU A 61 14.92 -0.07 9.08
CA LEU A 61 13.72 0.37 8.38
C LEU A 61 13.78 1.90 8.18
N PRO A 62 13.33 2.42 7.02
CA PRO A 62 13.44 3.84 6.67
C PRO A 62 12.70 4.75 7.66
N HIS A 63 11.85 4.18 8.49
CA HIS A 63 11.05 4.87 9.49
C HIS A 63 11.33 4.24 10.86
N ARG A 64 11.94 5.02 11.75
CA ARG A 64 12.23 4.63 13.15
C ARG A 64 10.95 4.11 13.83
N ASN A 65 11.11 3.19 14.79
CA ASN A 65 10.04 2.47 15.52
C ASN A 65 8.74 3.27 15.74
N GLY A 66 8.84 4.54 16.12
CA GLY A 66 7.68 5.39 16.43
C GLY A 66 6.68 5.59 15.28
N ARG A 67 7.09 5.56 14.00
CA ARG A 67 6.15 5.71 12.87
C ARG A 67 5.32 4.45 12.65
N PHE A 68 5.95 3.29 12.75
CA PHE A 68 5.26 2.01 12.61
C PHE A 68 4.26 1.79 13.75
N SER A 69 4.68 2.05 14.99
CA SER A 69 3.79 2.02 16.16
C SER A 69 2.62 2.98 16.00
N LYS A 70 2.85 4.21 15.53
CA LYS A 70 1.78 5.18 15.29
C LYS A 70 0.82 4.73 14.19
N PHE A 71 1.29 4.02 13.18
CA PHE A 71 0.42 3.44 12.15
C PHE A 71 -0.51 2.39 12.77
N LEU A 72 0.04 1.45 13.54
CA LEU A 72 -0.75 0.43 14.23
C LEU A 72 -1.72 1.04 15.25
N GLU A 73 -1.29 2.08 15.96
CA GLU A 73 -2.13 2.84 16.87
C GLU A 73 -3.35 3.42 16.14
N VAL A 74 -3.16 4.09 15.00
CA VAL A 74 -4.29 4.63 14.21
C VAL A 74 -5.18 3.52 13.65
N LEU A 75 -4.58 2.42 13.22
CA LEU A 75 -5.28 1.27 12.64
C LEU A 75 -6.22 0.57 13.64
N TYR A 76 -5.79 0.42 14.89
CA TYR A 76 -6.50 -0.36 15.92
C TYR A 76 -7.12 0.49 17.05
N ARG A 77 -6.85 1.80 17.12
CA ARG A 77 -7.53 2.70 18.05
C ARG A 77 -9.04 2.62 17.84
N SER A 78 -9.79 2.64 18.94
CA SER A 78 -11.25 2.71 18.95
C SER A 78 -11.71 3.88 18.08
N GLN A 79 -12.23 3.61 16.88
CA GLN A 79 -12.77 4.64 16.01
C GLN A 79 -14.22 4.86 16.43
N ALA A 80 -14.59 6.12 16.74
CA ALA A 80 -15.97 6.47 17.02
C ALA A 80 -16.87 6.00 15.86
N LYS A 81 -18.09 5.55 16.17
CA LYS A 81 -19.06 4.92 15.23
C LYS A 81 -19.48 5.80 14.03
N SER A 82 -18.84 6.93 13.76
CA SER A 82 -19.11 7.73 12.57
C SER A 82 -18.42 7.10 11.36
N ILE A 83 -19.22 6.69 10.38
CA ILE A 83 -18.75 6.11 9.11
C ILE A 83 -18.20 7.26 8.25
N SER A 84 -16.98 7.71 8.54
CA SER A 84 -16.25 8.59 7.62
C SER A 84 -15.50 7.74 6.58
N ALA A 85 -15.22 8.32 5.41
CA ALA A 85 -14.46 7.63 4.36
C ALA A 85 -13.11 7.09 4.85
N HIS A 86 -12.48 7.76 5.82
CA HIS A 86 -11.25 7.31 6.46
C HIS A 86 -11.43 6.05 7.29
N VAL A 87 -12.56 5.90 8.00
CA VAL A 87 -12.86 4.68 8.77
C VAL A 87 -12.90 3.47 7.84
N LEU A 88 -13.58 3.60 6.70
CA LEU A 88 -13.68 2.54 5.70
C LEU A 88 -12.32 2.17 5.07
N GLN A 89 -11.42 3.14 4.89
CA GLN A 89 -10.05 2.86 4.42
C GLN A 89 -9.27 2.02 5.44
N TRP A 90 -9.33 2.39 6.72
CA TRP A 90 -8.63 1.68 7.78
C TRP A 90 -9.19 0.28 8.02
N GLU A 91 -10.51 0.08 7.90
CA GLU A 91 -11.16 -1.23 7.93
C GLU A 91 -10.68 -2.14 6.79
N LYS A 92 -10.59 -1.60 5.57
CA LYS A 92 -10.04 -2.37 4.43
C LYS A 92 -8.60 -2.82 4.67
N ILE A 93 -7.77 -1.97 5.28
CA ILE A 93 -6.39 -2.34 5.66
C ILE A 93 -6.40 -3.45 6.72
N ARG A 94 -7.28 -3.37 7.73
CA ARG A 94 -7.41 -4.42 8.77
C ARG A 94 -7.78 -5.78 8.19
N GLY A 95 -8.56 -5.81 7.11
CA GLY A 95 -8.96 -7.04 6.42
C GLY A 95 -7.87 -7.71 5.57
N LEU A 96 -6.67 -7.13 5.46
CA LEU A 96 -5.55 -7.71 4.70
C LEU A 96 -4.84 -8.82 5.47
N SER A 97 -4.06 -9.65 4.76
CA SER A 97 -3.15 -10.59 5.42
C SER A 97 -2.12 -9.83 6.28
N PRO A 98 -1.61 -10.44 7.35
CA PRO A 98 -0.60 -9.82 8.21
C PRO A 98 0.61 -9.28 7.43
N GLU A 99 1.08 -10.01 6.40
CA GLU A 99 2.19 -9.62 5.54
C GLU A 99 1.89 -8.34 4.77
N ALA A 100 0.72 -8.29 4.11
CA ALA A 100 0.31 -7.16 3.28
C ALA A 100 0.10 -5.92 4.16
N LEU A 101 -0.55 -6.07 5.30
CA LEU A 101 -0.76 -4.99 6.28
C LEU A 101 0.58 -4.44 6.78
N LEU A 102 1.50 -5.30 7.22
CA LEU A 102 2.79 -4.88 7.75
C LEU A 102 3.66 -4.24 6.65
N LEU A 103 3.54 -4.69 5.41
CA LEU A 103 4.22 -4.05 4.28
C LEU A 103 3.71 -2.63 4.06
N ILE A 104 2.39 -2.43 4.09
CA ILE A 104 1.78 -1.10 3.98
C ILE A 104 2.20 -0.22 5.16
N ALA A 105 2.14 -0.74 6.38
CA ALA A 105 2.52 -0.02 7.61
C ALA A 105 4.00 0.42 7.61
N GLY A 106 4.86 -0.32 6.92
CA GLY A 106 6.27 0.05 6.75
C GLY A 106 6.51 1.04 5.61
N ALA A 107 5.65 1.06 4.59
CA ALA A 107 5.82 1.85 3.37
C ALA A 107 5.10 3.21 3.44
N TYR A 108 4.07 3.32 4.28
CA TYR A 108 3.21 4.50 4.40
C TYR A 108 3.05 4.95 5.84
N THR A 109 2.91 6.26 6.04
CA THR A 109 2.44 6.81 7.32
C THR A 109 0.91 6.84 7.37
N SER A 110 0.34 7.00 8.57
CA SER A 110 -1.11 7.17 8.72
C SER A 110 -1.65 8.42 8.04
N LEU A 111 -0.82 9.46 7.88
CA LEU A 111 -1.18 10.66 7.15
C LEU A 111 -1.23 10.39 5.63
N ASP A 112 -0.29 9.59 5.12
CA ASP A 112 -0.28 9.21 3.69
C ASP A 112 -1.54 8.44 3.34
N ILE A 113 -1.94 7.46 4.17
CA ILE A 113 -3.19 6.71 3.98
C ILE A 113 -4.42 7.61 4.04
N THR A 114 -4.51 8.46 5.07
CA THR A 114 -5.65 9.38 5.25
C THR A 114 -5.80 10.36 4.08
N LYS A 115 -4.68 10.84 3.52
CA LYS A 115 -4.68 11.77 2.39
C LYS A 115 -4.71 11.09 1.02
N MET A 116 -4.62 9.76 0.98
CA MET A 116 -4.54 9.01 -0.26
C MET A 116 -5.83 9.16 -1.07
N GLY A 117 -5.69 9.54 -2.33
CA GLY A 117 -6.82 9.61 -3.25
C GLY A 117 -7.46 8.23 -3.43
N ARG A 118 -8.75 8.20 -3.78
CA ARG A 118 -9.52 6.94 -3.92
C ARG A 118 -8.86 5.94 -4.87
N VAL A 119 -8.44 6.38 -6.06
CA VAL A 119 -7.81 5.51 -7.07
C VAL A 119 -6.47 4.94 -6.57
N GLU A 120 -5.68 5.75 -5.88
CA GLU A 120 -4.40 5.31 -5.31
C GLU A 120 -4.60 4.31 -4.17
N PHE A 121 -5.61 4.54 -3.32
CA PHE A 121 -5.97 3.61 -2.26
C PHE A 121 -6.49 2.27 -2.82
N GLU A 122 -7.36 2.30 -3.83
CA GLU A 122 -7.82 1.10 -4.52
C GLU A 122 -6.65 0.35 -5.19
N CYS A 123 -5.70 1.07 -5.81
CA CYS A 123 -4.46 0.48 -6.30
C CYS A 123 -3.66 -0.20 -5.19
N LEU A 124 -3.49 0.46 -4.03
CA LEU A 124 -2.76 -0.08 -2.90
C LEU A 124 -3.36 -1.41 -2.45
N MET A 125 -4.67 -1.47 -2.27
CA MET A 125 -5.37 -2.70 -1.85
C MET A 125 -5.24 -3.81 -2.88
N ASN A 126 -5.43 -3.49 -4.17
CA ASN A 126 -5.44 -4.49 -5.24
C ASN A 126 -4.05 -5.04 -5.59
N TYR A 127 -2.99 -4.28 -5.35
CA TYR A 127 -1.65 -4.64 -5.83
C TYR A 127 -0.61 -4.95 -4.73
N THR A 128 -0.94 -4.77 -3.45
CA THR A 128 0.00 -5.14 -2.37
C THR A 128 0.30 -6.64 -2.34
N LYS A 129 -0.73 -7.50 -2.40
CA LYS A 129 -0.54 -8.95 -2.42
C LYS A 129 0.16 -9.44 -3.71
N PRO A 130 -0.27 -9.04 -4.92
CA PRO A 130 0.48 -9.36 -6.15
C PRO A 130 1.94 -8.90 -6.12
N TYR A 131 2.23 -7.77 -5.45
CA TYR A 131 3.61 -7.32 -5.27
C TYR A 131 4.43 -8.31 -4.42
N LEU A 132 3.87 -8.78 -3.29
CA LEU A 132 4.51 -9.77 -2.42
C LEU A 132 4.74 -11.09 -3.14
N ASP A 133 3.73 -11.59 -3.85
CA ASP A 133 3.78 -12.87 -4.58
C ASP A 133 4.86 -12.85 -5.68
N ALA A 134 4.95 -11.75 -6.43
CA ALA A 134 5.92 -11.61 -7.51
C ALA A 134 7.33 -11.27 -7.02
N ARG A 135 7.47 -10.75 -5.79
CA ARG A 135 8.75 -10.27 -5.25
C ARG A 135 8.89 -10.68 -3.80
N PRO A 136 9.15 -11.97 -3.53
CA PRO A 136 9.22 -12.47 -2.17
C PRO A 136 10.24 -11.68 -1.34
N LEU A 137 9.89 -11.52 -0.07
CA LEU A 137 10.72 -10.93 0.96
C LEU A 137 11.42 -12.06 1.76
N PRO A 138 12.51 -11.78 2.47
CA PRO A 138 13.19 -12.80 3.28
C PRO A 138 12.21 -13.42 4.29
N GLU A 139 12.11 -14.74 4.41
CA GLU A 139 11.06 -15.45 5.19
C GLU A 139 10.79 -14.84 6.59
N LYS A 140 11.85 -14.43 7.29
CA LYS A 140 11.75 -13.91 8.67
C LYS A 140 11.61 -12.39 8.76
N TRP A 141 11.31 -11.70 7.66
CA TRP A 141 11.28 -10.23 7.62
C TRP A 141 10.27 -9.64 8.63
N ILE A 142 9.15 -10.32 8.87
CA ILE A 142 8.12 -9.92 9.82
C ILE A 142 8.62 -10.00 11.27
N PHE A 143 9.56 -10.90 11.55
CA PHE A 143 10.15 -11.10 12.88
C PHE A 143 11.30 -10.15 13.19
N ARG A 144 11.57 -9.18 12.31
CA ARG A 144 12.52 -8.12 12.61
C ARG A 144 12.15 -7.38 13.89
N ARG A 145 13.17 -7.05 14.69
CA ARG A 145 13.03 -6.45 16.01
C ARG A 145 12.18 -5.19 15.98
N GLU A 146 12.36 -4.32 14.99
CA GLU A 146 11.61 -3.06 14.88
C GLU A 146 10.10 -3.30 14.71
N ILE A 147 9.73 -4.30 13.92
CA ILE A 147 8.33 -4.69 13.68
C ILE A 147 7.74 -5.32 14.95
N GLN A 148 8.47 -6.24 15.58
CA GLN A 148 8.00 -6.92 16.79
C GLN A 148 7.88 -5.95 17.97
N MET A 149 8.82 -5.02 18.12
CA MET A 149 8.74 -3.95 19.14
C MET A 149 7.50 -3.08 18.92
N ALA A 150 7.19 -2.73 17.66
CA ALA A 150 6.01 -1.93 17.36
C ALA A 150 4.71 -2.68 17.64
N ILE A 151 4.63 -3.97 17.30
CA ILE A 151 3.48 -4.83 17.62
C ILE A 151 3.32 -4.97 19.14
N ALA A 152 4.43 -5.17 19.87
CA ALA A 152 4.43 -5.28 21.32
C ALA A 152 3.97 -3.97 21.97
N ALA A 153 4.44 -2.82 21.49
CA ALA A 153 3.99 -1.51 21.97
C ALA A 153 2.50 -1.22 21.70
N SER A 154 1.88 -1.97 20.79
CA SER A 154 0.45 -1.88 20.45
C SER A 154 -0.39 -2.97 21.12
N SER A 155 0.16 -3.72 22.08
CA SER A 155 -0.50 -4.88 22.71
C SER A 155 -1.80 -4.56 23.43
N ASP A 156 -1.93 -3.34 23.92
CA ASP A 156 -3.02 -2.92 24.80
C ASP A 156 -4.14 -2.22 24.01
N LEU A 157 -4.00 -2.15 22.68
CA LEU A 157 -5.04 -1.59 21.81
C LEU A 157 -6.22 -2.55 21.70
N GLU A 158 -7.42 -2.02 21.92
CA GLU A 158 -8.69 -2.76 22.00
C GLU A 158 -8.89 -3.78 20.86
N ASN A 159 -8.51 -3.42 19.63
CA ASN A 159 -8.72 -4.26 18.43
C ASN A 159 -7.46 -5.03 17.95
N ILE A 160 -6.32 -4.95 18.65
CA ILE A 160 -5.09 -5.64 18.19
C ILE A 160 -5.21 -7.18 18.25
N SER A 161 -6.18 -7.68 19.00
CA SER A 161 -6.47 -9.12 19.09
C SER A 161 -6.87 -9.72 17.74
N GLU A 162 -7.46 -8.93 16.83
CA GLU A 162 -7.79 -9.34 15.45
C GLU A 162 -6.53 -9.68 14.65
N PHE A 163 -5.48 -8.86 14.77
CA PHE A 163 -4.17 -9.11 14.14
C PHE A 163 -3.50 -10.38 14.64
N ARG A 164 -3.69 -10.71 15.93
CA ARG A 164 -3.10 -11.91 16.52
C ARG A 164 -3.81 -13.18 16.07
N LYS A 165 -5.14 -13.13 15.90
CA LYS A 165 -5.94 -14.26 15.40
C LYS A 165 -5.56 -14.64 13.97
N SER A 166 -5.32 -13.65 13.10
CA SER A 166 -4.93 -13.89 11.70
C SER A 166 -3.51 -14.45 11.53
N ARG A 167 -2.64 -14.36 12.55
CA ARG A 167 -1.32 -15.02 12.57
C ARG A 167 -1.33 -16.49 12.96
N VAL A 168 -2.40 -17.00 13.58
CA VAL A 168 -2.46 -18.39 14.06
C VAL A 168 -2.96 -19.35 12.97
N GLN A 169 -3.51 -18.80 11.87
CA GLN A 169 -4.10 -19.57 10.77
C GLN A 169 -3.15 -19.75 9.56
N HIS A 170 -1.93 -19.24 9.63
CA HIS A 170 -0.88 -19.33 8.60
C HIS A 170 0.44 -19.77 9.23
#